data_AF-A0A8T5KW35-F1
#
_entry.id   AF-A0A8T5KW35-F1
#
_cell.length_a   1.000
_cell.length_b   1.000
_cell.length_c   1.000
_cell.angle_alpha   90.00
_cell.angle_beta   90.00
_cell.angle_gamma   90.00
#
_symmetry.space_group_name_H-M   'P 1'
#
loop_
_entity.id
_entity.type
_entity.pdbx_description
1 polymer ?
#
loop_
_entity_poly.entity_id
_entity_poly.type
_entity_poly.pdbx_seq_one_letter_code
_entity_poly.pdbx_strand_id
1 'polypeptide(L)'
;MGFIIKKPKGLVFPKIFRLAVILLIASVGFSLVDTFWAVYIEGFVHNSSLVGFISSFLALVSFFSFFFIVPLIEKYDKARIFSISLLLIAISYFVFAVTTNFYLFLFIAVLATIFHISE
;
A
#
# COMPACT_ATOMS: atom_id res chain seq x y z
N MET A 1 27.83 -10.51 46.61
CA MET A 1 27.34 -9.73 45.45
C MET A 1 26.56 -10.66 44.54
N GLY A 2 25.23 -10.65 44.64
CA GLY A 2 24.36 -11.50 43.81
C GLY A 2 23.80 -10.71 42.63
N PHE A 3 24.20 -11.08 41.41
CA PHE A 3 23.55 -10.57 40.20
C PHE A 3 22.15 -11.19 40.10
N ILE A 4 21.13 -10.37 40.34
CA ILE A 4 19.74 -10.76 40.10
C ILE A 4 19.49 -10.65 38.60
N ILE A 5 19.74 -11.74 37.87
CA ILE A 5 19.27 -11.91 36.50
C ILE A 5 17.76 -12.23 36.57
N LYS A 6 16.93 -11.19 36.54
CA LYS A 6 15.49 -11.35 36.33
C LYS A 6 15.24 -11.84 34.90
N LYS A 7 14.95 -13.14 34.74
CA LYS A 7 14.33 -13.66 33.51
C LYS A 7 13.01 -12.91 33.27
N PRO A 8 12.76 -12.32 32.09
CA PRO A 8 11.45 -11.80 31.76
C PRO A 8 10.46 -12.97 31.71
N LYS A 9 9.57 -13.03 32.69
CA LYS A 9 8.41 -13.92 32.70
C LYS A 9 7.40 -13.41 31.69
N GLY A 10 7.02 -14.27 30.73
CA GLY A 10 5.86 -14.08 29.86
C GLY A 10 6.19 -13.45 28.51
N LEU A 11 6.43 -14.29 27.50
CA LEU A 11 6.25 -13.92 26.09
C LEU A 11 4.76 -13.63 25.83
N VAL A 12 4.27 -12.51 26.33
CA VAL A 12 3.07 -11.89 25.77
C VAL A 12 3.60 -11.12 24.57
N PHE A 13 3.32 -11.59 23.35
CA PHE A 13 3.77 -10.95 22.11
C PHE A 13 3.62 -9.42 22.25
N PRO A 14 4.72 -8.65 22.30
CA PRO A 14 4.62 -7.22 22.49
C PRO A 14 3.83 -6.64 21.31
N LYS A 15 3.02 -5.59 21.54
CA LYS A 15 2.25 -4.91 20.47
C LYS A 15 3.12 -4.59 19.24
N ILE A 16 4.40 -4.34 19.47
CA ILE A 16 5.44 -4.13 18.45
C ILE A 16 5.59 -5.34 17.50
N PHE A 17 5.63 -6.57 18.03
CA PHE A 17 5.76 -7.78 17.20
C PHE A 17 4.54 -7.97 16.31
N ARG A 18 3.33 -7.72 16.83
CA ARG A 18 2.09 -7.80 16.04
C ARG A 18 2.09 -6.79 14.89
N LEU A 19 2.49 -5.55 15.14
CA LEU A 19 2.65 -4.52 14.11
C LEU A 19 3.69 -4.91 13.06
N ALA A 20 4.85 -5.42 13.50
CA ALA A 20 5.92 -5.86 12.60
C ALA A 20 5.48 -6.97 11.65
N VAL A 21 4.70 -7.95 12.14
CA VAL A 21 4.15 -9.02 11.29
C VAL A 21 3.14 -8.48 10.28
N ILE A 22 2.27 -7.55 10.68
CA ILE A 22 1.28 -6.94 9.78
C ILE A 22 1.99 -6.16 8.67
N LEU A 23 2.96 -5.32 9.03
CA LEU A 23 3.79 -4.57 8.09
C LEU A 23 4.53 -5.52 7.14
N LEU A 24 5.16 -6.58 7.65
CA LEU A 24 5.87 -7.55 6.82
C LEU A 24 4.95 -8.18 5.77
N ILE A 25 3.75 -8.62 6.15
CA ILE A 25 2.77 -9.21 5.22
C ILE A 25 2.32 -8.17 4.19
N ALA A 26 2.04 -6.95 4.63
CA ALA A 26 1.62 -5.85 3.75
C ALA A 26 2.72 -5.52 2.72
N SER A 27 3.97 -5.31 3.17
CA SER A 27 5.11 -5.01 2.31
C SER A 27 5.39 -6.11 1.28
N VAL A 28 5.23 -7.38 1.64
CA VAL A 28 5.34 -8.49 0.66
C VAL A 28 4.24 -8.39 -0.39
N GLY A 29 3.00 -8.12 0.03
CA GLY A 29 1.88 -7.92 -0.89
C GLY A 29 2.12 -6.76 -1.86
N PHE A 30 2.59 -5.62 -1.36
CA PHE A 30 2.90 -4.44 -2.18
C PHE A 30 4.03 -4.71 -3.18
N SER A 31 5.11 -5.35 -2.74
CA SER A 31 6.24 -5.66 -3.61
C SER A 31 5.84 -6.58 -4.78
N LEU A 32 4.92 -7.53 -4.54
CA LEU A 32 4.37 -8.37 -5.60
C LEU A 32 3.59 -7.53 -6.61
N VAL A 33 2.73 -6.62 -6.14
CA VAL A 33 1.96 -5.75 -7.05
C VAL A 33 2.88 -4.89 -7.88
N ASP A 34 3.85 -4.22 -7.26
CA ASP A 34 4.79 -3.33 -7.98
C ASP A 34 5.50 -4.06 -9.13
N THR A 35 5.80 -5.35 -8.92
CA THR A 35 6.44 -6.20 -9.94
C THR A 35 5.53 -6.48 -11.13
N PHE A 36 4.23 -6.73 -10.88
CA PHE A 36 3.27 -7.07 -11.95
C PHE A 36 2.59 -5.85 -12.57
N TRP A 37 2.74 -4.67 -11.97
CA TRP A 37 2.02 -3.46 -12.37
C TRP A 37 2.27 -3.03 -13.81
N ALA A 38 3.54 -2.99 -14.22
CA ALA A 38 3.91 -2.58 -15.58
C ALA A 38 3.38 -3.57 -16.64
N VAL A 39 3.47 -4.87 -16.35
CA VAL A 39 2.95 -5.94 -17.21
C VAL A 39 1.43 -5.85 -17.33
N TYR A 40 0.76 -5.51 -16.24
CA TYR A 40 -0.69 -5.33 -16.22
C TYR A 40 -1.13 -4.15 -17.11
N ILE A 41 -0.44 -3.00 -17.05
CA ILE A 41 -0.71 -1.84 -17.93
C ILE A 41 -0.41 -2.19 -19.40
N GLU A 42 0.68 -2.90 -19.66
CA GLU A 42 1.04 -3.35 -21.01
C GLU A 42 -0.05 -4.24 -21.63
N GLY A 43 -0.75 -5.02 -20.81
CA GLY A 43 -1.91 -5.81 -21.20
C GLY A 43 -3.11 -5.00 -21.75
N PHE A 44 -3.21 -3.71 -21.44
CA PHE A 44 -4.27 -2.84 -21.99
C PHE A 44 -3.80 -1.99 -23.17
N VAL A 45 -2.59 -1.46 -23.08
CA VAL A 45 -2.14 -0.39 -23.98
C VAL A 45 -1.26 -0.92 -25.10
N HIS A 46 -0.67 -2.12 -24.93
CA HIS A 46 0.18 -2.81 -25.92
C HIS A 46 1.29 -1.94 -26.52
N ASN A 47 1.73 -0.91 -25.77
CA ASN A 47 2.71 0.07 -26.22
C ASN A 47 3.58 0.48 -25.03
N SER A 48 4.85 0.10 -25.07
CA SER A 48 5.79 0.30 -23.97
C SER A 48 6.02 1.78 -23.63
N SER A 49 5.93 2.70 -24.61
CA SER A 49 6.06 4.14 -24.35
C SER A 49 4.89 4.67 -23.52
N LEU A 50 3.67 4.23 -23.82
CA LEU A 50 2.48 4.62 -23.07
C LEU A 50 2.46 3.99 -21.66
N VAL A 51 2.96 2.76 -21.50
CA VAL A 51 3.16 2.14 -20.18
C VAL A 51 4.07 3.00 -19.31
N GLY A 52 5.23 3.41 -19.84
CA GLY A 52 6.17 4.30 -19.13
C GLY A 52 5.54 5.64 -18.77
N PHE A 53 4.73 6.22 -19.67
CA PHE A 53 4.02 7.47 -19.43
C PHE A 53 2.98 7.34 -18.30
N ILE A 54 2.15 6.30 -18.33
CA ILE A 54 1.11 6.06 -17.30
C ILE A 54 1.76 5.80 -15.94
N SER A 55 2.80 4.97 -15.88
CA SER A 55 3.52 4.71 -14.63
C SER A 55 4.15 5.98 -14.06
N SER A 56 4.74 6.82 -14.91
CA SER A 56 5.31 8.11 -14.48
C SER A 56 4.23 9.09 -14.01
N PHE A 57 3.08 9.10 -14.67
CA PHE A 57 1.92 9.89 -14.24
C PHE A 57 1.40 9.44 -12.87
N LEU A 58 1.24 8.14 -12.64
CA LEU A 58 0.84 7.60 -11.34
C LEU A 58 1.88 7.94 -10.25
N ALA A 59 3.17 7.89 -10.57
CA ALA A 59 4.23 8.30 -9.65
C ALA A 59 4.12 9.80 -9.27
N LEU A 60 3.80 10.67 -10.23
CA LEU A 60 3.54 12.09 -9.95
C LEU A 60 2.31 12.27 -9.04
N VAL A 61 1.22 11.55 -9.32
CA VAL A 61 0.02 11.57 -8.47
C VAL A 61 0.36 11.13 -7.05
N SER A 62 1.14 10.06 -6.89
CA SER A 62 1.65 9.58 -5.60
C SER A 62 2.42 10.68 -4.86
N PHE A 63 3.37 11.31 -5.55
CA PHE A 63 4.17 12.41 -4.99
C PHE A 63 3.31 13.58 -4.51
N PHE A 64 2.33 14.02 -5.29
CA PHE A 64 1.42 15.09 -4.86
C PHE A 64 0.50 14.67 -3.72
N SER A 65 0.04 13.42 -3.73
CA SER A 65 -0.85 12.88 -2.69
C SER A 65 -0.21 12.88 -1.30
N PHE A 66 1.11 12.69 -1.24
CA PHE A 66 1.88 12.77 0.00
C PHE A 66 1.67 14.08 0.76
N PHE A 67 1.64 15.23 0.06
CA PHE A 67 1.43 16.54 0.70
C PHE A 67 0.04 16.70 1.34
N PHE A 68 -0.97 15.99 0.84
CA PHE A 68 -2.33 16.07 1.38
C PHE A 68 -2.59 15.01 2.45
N ILE A 69 -2.04 13.81 2.28
CA ILE A 69 -2.33 12.67 3.16
C ILE A 69 -1.51 12.71 4.43
N VAL A 70 -0.26 13.16 4.41
CA VAL A 70 0.56 13.25 5.63
C VAL A 70 -0.10 14.14 6.71
N PRO A 71 -0.56 15.37 6.41
CA PRO A 71 -1.29 16.18 7.38
C PRO A 71 -2.60 15.53 7.86
N LEU A 72 -3.23 14.71 7.02
CA LEU A 72 -4.45 13.99 7.38
C LEU A 72 -4.13 12.86 8.39
N ILE A 73 -3.06 12.11 8.15
CA ILE A 73 -2.60 11.05 9.06
C ILE A 73 -2.19 11.60 10.42
N GLU A 74 -1.61 12.80 10.47
CA GLU A 74 -1.24 13.44 11.73
C GLU A 74 -2.45 13.92 12.54
N LYS A 75 -3.57 14.27 11.88
CA LYS A 75 -4.78 14.78 12.54
C LYS A 75 -5.72 13.68 13.06
N TYR A 76 -5.62 12.47 12.53
CA TYR A 76 -6.53 11.36 12.86
C TYR A 76 -5.76 10.16 13.41
N ASP A 77 -6.50 9.13 13.84
CA ASP A 77 -5.91 7.89 14.33
C ASP A 77 -5.22 7.12 13.18
N LYS A 78 -3.89 6.99 13.26
CA LYS A 78 -3.05 6.29 12.29
C LYS A 78 -3.52 4.85 12.03
N ALA A 79 -3.90 4.12 13.07
CA ALA A 79 -4.33 2.72 12.93
C ALA A 79 -5.66 2.61 12.17
N ARG A 80 -6.56 3.58 12.39
CA ARG A 80 -7.83 3.64 11.67
C ARG A 80 -7.63 3.98 10.20
N ILE A 81 -6.78 4.95 9.88
CA ILE A 81 -6.46 5.31 8.48
C ILE A 81 -5.82 4.12 7.78
N PHE A 82 -4.78 3.53 8.38
CA PHE A 82 -4.10 2.36 7.82
C PHE A 82 -5.07 1.21 7.51
N SER A 83 -5.99 0.90 8.43
CA SER A 83 -6.97 -0.17 8.23
C SER A 83 -7.96 0.13 7.08
N ILE A 84 -8.42 1.38 6.98
CA ILE A 84 -9.32 1.81 5.90
C ILE A 84 -8.60 1.76 4.55
N SER A 85 -7.36 2.26 4.49
CA SER A 85 -6.55 2.24 3.28
C SER A 85 -6.24 0.82 2.81
N LEU A 86 -5.88 -0.08 3.72
CA LEU A 86 -5.63 -1.48 3.40
C LEU A 86 -6.89 -2.16 2.81
N LEU A 87 -8.07 -1.84 3.35
CA LEU A 87 -9.35 -2.33 2.84
C LEU A 87 -9.67 -1.77 1.44
N LEU A 88 -9.48 -0.46 1.23
CA LEU A 88 -9.66 0.20 -0.06
C LEU A 88 -8.73 -0.36 -1.13
N ILE A 89 -7.47 -0.60 -0.77
CA ILE A 89 -6.47 -1.22 -1.64
C ILE A 89 -6.88 -2.64 -2.02
N ALA A 90 -7.32 -3.45 -1.04
CA ALA A 90 -7.79 -4.82 -1.30
C ALA A 90 -8.99 -4.84 -2.27
N ILE A 91 -9.96 -3.93 -2.08
CA ILE A 91 -11.09 -3.77 -3.01
C ILE A 91 -10.59 -3.35 -4.41
N SER A 92 -9.67 -2.39 -4.49
CA SER A 92 -9.13 -1.90 -5.77
C SER A 92 -8.49 -3.04 -6.58
N TYR A 93 -7.67 -3.87 -5.93
CA TYR A 93 -7.08 -5.05 -6.58
C TYR A 93 -8.11 -6.09 -7.00
N PHE A 94 -9.17 -6.29 -6.21
CA PHE A 94 -10.27 -7.17 -6.61
C PHE A 94 -10.98 -6.64 -7.86
N VAL A 95 -11.20 -5.32 -7.94
CA VAL A 95 -11.81 -4.71 -9.12
C VAL A 95 -10.89 -4.82 -10.35
N PHE A 96 -9.58 -4.67 -10.20
CA PHE A 96 -8.63 -4.92 -11.28
C PHE A 96 -8.68 -6.36 -11.79
N ALA A 97 -8.85 -7.34 -10.90
CA ALA A 97 -8.95 -8.74 -11.33
C ALA A 97 -10.16 -9.02 -12.25
N VAL A 98 -11.25 -8.24 -12.13
CA VAL A 98 -12.51 -8.47 -12.88
C VAL A 98 -12.66 -7.52 -14.07
N THR A 99 -11.96 -6.38 -14.06
CA THR A 99 -12.17 -5.30 -15.03
C THR A 99 -11.28 -5.45 -16.25
N THR A 100 -11.89 -5.45 -17.44
CA THR A 100 -11.20 -5.34 -18.74
C THR A 100 -11.28 -3.94 -19.36
N ASN A 101 -11.95 -3.00 -18.70
CA ASN A 101 -12.08 -1.62 -19.16
C ASN A 101 -10.90 -0.75 -18.69
N PHE A 102 -10.10 -0.26 -19.63
CA PHE A 102 -8.92 0.57 -19.36
C PHE A 102 -9.24 1.88 -18.62
N TYR A 103 -10.34 2.56 -18.95
CA TYR A 103 -10.69 3.82 -18.29
C TYR A 103 -11.08 3.62 -16.84
N LEU A 104 -11.81 2.55 -16.55
CA LEU A 104 -12.19 2.15 -15.19
C LEU A 104 -10.95 1.74 -14.39
N PHE A 105 -10.02 1.00 -15.03
CA PHE A 105 -8.71 0.70 -14.46
C PHE A 105 -7.95 1.98 -14.09
N LEU A 106 -7.82 2.93 -15.01
CA LEU A 106 -7.03 4.15 -14.77
C LEU A 106 -7.63 5.01 -13.65
N PHE A 107 -8.96 5.10 -13.58
CA PHE A 107 -9.65 5.80 -12.50
C PHE A 107 -9.38 5.15 -11.13
N ILE A 108 -9.51 3.83 -11.03
CA ILE A 108 -9.24 3.10 -9.78
C ILE A 108 -7.75 3.12 -9.44
N ALA A 109 -6.85 3.06 -10.42
CA ALA A 109 -5.42 3.18 -10.23
C ALA A 109 -5.05 4.50 -9.55
N VAL A 110 -5.62 5.61 -10.02
CA VAL A 110 -5.41 6.92 -9.38
C VAL A 110 -5.90 6.91 -7.92
N LEU A 111 -7.10 6.39 -7.66
CA LEU A 111 -7.62 6.29 -6.29
C LEU A 111 -6.75 5.40 -5.40
N ALA A 112 -6.36 4.23 -5.90
CA ALA A 112 -5.50 3.29 -5.19
C ALA A 112 -4.14 3.92 -4.88
N THR A 113 -3.54 4.63 -5.82
CA THR A 113 -2.26 5.34 -5.62
C THR A 113 -2.35 6.43 -4.56
N ILE A 114 -3.47 7.15 -4.50
CA ILE A 114 -3.71 8.14 -3.43
C ILE A 114 -3.71 7.42 -2.07
N PHE A 115 -4.49 6.35 -1.91
CA PHE A 115 -4.58 5.65 -0.61
C PHE A 115 -3.33 4.83 -0.25
N HIS A 116 -2.54 4.41 -1.23
CA HIS A 116 -1.30 3.67 -1.02
C HIS A 116 -0.28 4.46 -0.20
N ILE A 117 -0.26 5.80 -0.30
CA ILE A 117 0.71 6.66 0.40
C ILE A 117 0.50 6.74 1.92
N SER A 118 -0.55 6.11 2.45
CA SER A 118 -0.94 6.24 3.85
C SER A 118 -0.39 5.16 4.80
N GLU A 119 0.49 4.30 4.30
CA GLU A 119 1.42 3.49 5.09
C GLU A 119 2.57 4.35 5.63
#